data_AF-A0A2R7SKW4-F1
#
_entry.id   AF-A0A2R7SKW4-F1
#
_cell.length_a   1.000
_cell.length_b   1.000
_cell.length_c   1.000
_cell.angle_alpha   90.00
_cell.angle_beta   90.00
_cell.angle_gamma   90.00
#
_symmetry.space_group_name_H-M   'P 1'
#
loop_
_entity.id
_entity.type
_entity.pdbx_description
1 polymer ?
#
loop_
_entity_poly.entity_id
_entity_poly.type
_entity_poly.pdbx_seq_one_letter_code
_entity_poly.pdbx_strand_id
1 'polypeptide(L)'
;MGAGALRRRALLLTGVAGLASAGCTPQTAPLQGGWVGTHPERGHRLRGEMPQADGPLRKAGVLIVGAGIAGLACARALTQRGVDDIALLDLEDQAGGNSRGHRLAGSPCPLGAHYLPLPGAEAREVSQLLAELGLSRQLLGRTEWDERHLCHSPQERLFIDGEWHEGLLPPPESPTAREQYRRFSALVTQAQRELGFAMPSRHGRWTPGHAALDAQTFATWLDANALSDTRLRWYLDYCCRDDFGAGAATVSAWAGLHYFASRH
;
A
#
# COMPACT_ATOMS: atom_id res chain seq x y z
N MET A 1 -13.55 -37.61 74.22
CA MET A 1 -13.79 -38.61 73.15
C MET A 1 -15.05 -38.19 72.39
N GLY A 2 -14.96 -38.07 71.06
CA GLY A 2 -16.09 -37.92 70.11
C GLY A 2 -16.68 -36.51 69.98
N ALA A 3 -16.16 -35.63 69.13
CA ALA A 3 -16.44 -35.51 67.67
C ALA A 3 -17.79 -34.83 67.33
N GLY A 4 -17.83 -33.49 67.39
CA GLY A 4 -18.84 -32.67 66.72
C GLY A 4 -18.29 -32.17 65.38
N ALA A 5 -18.73 -32.76 64.27
CA ALA A 5 -18.32 -32.38 62.93
C ALA A 5 -18.83 -30.98 62.56
N LEU A 6 -17.92 -30.01 62.45
CA LEU A 6 -18.21 -28.70 61.87
C LEU A 6 -18.51 -28.87 60.37
N ARG A 7 -19.74 -28.52 59.98
CA ARG A 7 -20.26 -28.64 58.61
C ARG A 7 -19.47 -27.75 57.65
N ARG A 8 -18.94 -28.34 56.56
CA ARG A 8 -18.22 -27.71 55.43
C ARG A 8 -18.92 -26.53 54.73
N ARG A 9 -20.13 -26.13 55.14
CA ARG A 9 -20.88 -25.00 54.56
C ARG A 9 -20.60 -23.65 55.23
N ALA A 10 -20.00 -23.61 56.42
CA ALA A 10 -19.72 -22.35 57.12
C ALA A 10 -18.43 -21.64 56.67
N LEU A 11 -17.50 -22.36 56.01
CA LEU A 11 -16.23 -21.79 55.53
C LEU A 11 -16.30 -21.20 54.10
N LEU A 12 -17.43 -21.37 53.40
CA LEU A 12 -17.64 -20.85 52.04
C LEU A 12 -18.40 -19.52 52.00
N LEU A 13 -18.94 -19.05 53.13
CA LEU A 13 -19.68 -17.78 53.21
C LEU A 13 -18.90 -16.63 53.85
N THR A 14 -17.73 -16.89 54.42
CA THR A 14 -16.80 -15.84 54.91
C THR A 14 -15.70 -15.50 53.89
N GLY A 15 -15.55 -16.26 52.80
CA GLY A 15 -14.59 -15.98 51.73
C GLY A 15 -15.12 -15.09 50.59
N VAL A 16 -16.42 -14.79 50.55
CA VAL A 16 -17.07 -14.06 49.43
C VAL A 16 -17.28 -12.57 49.74
N ALA A 17 -17.11 -12.13 51.00
CA ALA A 17 -17.21 -10.71 51.37
C ALA A 17 -15.89 -9.92 51.16
N GLY A 18 -14.79 -10.59 50.82
CA GLY A 18 -13.46 -9.97 50.64
C GLY A 18 -13.04 -9.72 49.18
N LEU A 19 -13.86 -10.09 48.19
CA LEU A 19 -13.55 -9.92 46.76
C LEU A 19 -14.42 -8.87 46.07
N ALA A 20 -15.26 -8.17 46.82
CA ALA A 20 -16.11 -7.07 46.31
C ALA A 20 -15.44 -5.69 46.37
N SER A 21 -14.12 -5.64 46.64
CA SER A 21 -13.34 -4.41 46.66
C SER A 21 -12.16 -4.52 45.71
N ALA A 22 -12.04 -3.54 44.82
CA ALA A 22 -10.98 -3.32 43.83
C ALA A 22 -11.11 -4.03 42.48
N GLY A 23 -12.31 -4.02 41.90
CA GLY A 23 -12.47 -3.92 40.44
C GLY A 23 -12.19 -2.50 39.93
N CYS A 24 -11.26 -1.76 40.55
CA CYS A 24 -10.76 -0.51 40.00
C CYS A 24 -9.97 -0.90 38.76
N THR A 25 -10.63 -0.92 37.60
CA THR A 25 -9.90 -0.77 36.33
C THR A 25 -9.10 0.51 36.52
N PRO A 26 -7.75 0.48 36.53
CA PRO A 26 -6.98 1.70 36.55
C PRO A 26 -7.53 2.52 35.39
N GLN A 27 -8.03 3.72 35.66
CA GLN A 27 -8.38 4.64 34.60
C GLN A 27 -7.07 4.85 33.86
N THR A 28 -6.93 4.16 32.73
CA THR A 28 -5.75 4.29 31.89
C THR A 28 -5.67 5.76 31.57
N ALA A 29 -4.54 6.38 31.91
CA ALA A 29 -4.31 7.76 31.56
C ALA A 29 -4.62 7.88 30.05
N PRO A 30 -5.43 8.87 29.64
CA PRO A 30 -5.75 9.02 28.23
C PRO A 30 -4.43 9.05 27.46
N LEU A 31 -4.34 8.22 26.41
CA LEU A 31 -3.16 8.20 25.56
C LEU A 31 -2.88 9.64 25.15
N GLN A 32 -1.74 10.17 25.59
CA GLN A 32 -1.31 11.50 25.21
C GLN A 32 -0.88 11.42 23.74
N GLY A 33 -1.55 12.18 22.88
CA GLY A 33 -1.26 12.19 21.46
C GLY A 33 -2.45 12.62 20.62
N GLY A 34 -2.22 12.68 19.31
CA GLY A 34 -3.24 12.96 18.31
C GLY A 34 -2.89 12.26 17.01
N TRP A 35 -3.79 12.34 16.04
CA TRP A 35 -3.54 11.81 14.70
C TRP A 35 -2.64 12.77 13.93
N VAL A 36 -1.56 12.23 13.37
CA VAL A 36 -0.76 12.90 12.34
C VAL A 36 -1.21 12.38 10.98
N GLY A 37 -1.31 13.26 9.98
CA GLY A 37 -1.66 12.84 8.62
C GLY A 37 -2.75 13.70 7.98
N THR A 38 -3.72 13.03 7.35
CA THR A 38 -4.82 13.68 6.63
C THR A 38 -5.91 14.20 7.57
N HIS A 39 -6.64 15.20 7.09
CA HIS A 39 -7.74 15.86 7.79
C HIS A 39 -9.07 15.56 7.07
N PRO A 40 -9.62 14.34 7.21
CA PRO A 40 -10.81 13.91 6.46
C PRO A 40 -12.04 14.79 6.72
N GLU A 41 -12.11 15.43 7.89
CA GLU A 41 -13.14 16.40 8.24
C GLU A 41 -13.19 17.58 7.25
N ARG A 42 -12.07 17.98 6.64
CA ARG A 42 -12.05 19.04 5.62
C ARG A 42 -12.82 18.60 4.37
N GLY A 43 -12.63 17.37 3.92
CA GLY A 43 -13.39 16.78 2.81
C GLY A 43 -14.87 16.54 3.17
N HIS A 44 -15.15 16.17 4.42
CA HIS A 44 -16.52 15.96 4.90
C HIS A 44 -17.37 17.24 4.89
N ARG A 45 -16.78 18.44 4.88
CA ARG A 45 -17.52 19.70 4.72
C ARG A 45 -18.37 19.74 3.45
N LEU A 46 -17.99 18.98 2.41
CA LEU A 46 -18.77 18.85 1.17
C LEU A 46 -20.13 18.16 1.37
N ARG A 47 -20.37 17.52 2.52
CA ARG A 47 -21.68 16.93 2.86
C ARG A 47 -22.69 17.96 3.39
N GLY A 48 -22.21 19.12 3.81
CA GLY A 48 -23.04 20.21 4.34
C GLY A 48 -23.23 21.34 3.34
N GLU A 49 -23.60 22.53 3.83
CA GLU A 49 -23.62 23.73 3.01
C GLU A 49 -22.21 24.08 2.54
N MET A 50 -22.08 24.36 1.25
CA MET A 50 -20.81 24.78 0.67
C MET A 50 -20.40 26.14 1.26
N PRO A 51 -19.13 26.31 1.67
CA PRO A 51 -18.67 27.60 2.16
C PRO A 51 -18.80 28.66 1.06
N GLN A 52 -19.35 29.82 1.40
CA GLN A 52 -19.32 30.97 0.51
C GLN A 52 -17.90 31.52 0.44
N ALA A 53 -17.41 31.75 -0.77
CA ALA A 53 -16.13 32.42 -0.99
C ALA A 53 -16.34 33.93 -0.86
N ASP A 54 -15.82 34.53 0.22
CA ASP A 54 -15.83 35.96 0.50
C ASP A 54 -14.48 36.65 0.22
N GLY A 55 -13.46 35.86 -0.15
CA GLY A 55 -12.14 36.35 -0.52
C GLY A 55 -12.07 37.01 -1.90
N PRO A 56 -11.02 37.79 -2.17
CA PRO A 56 -10.83 38.42 -3.47
C PRO A 56 -10.65 37.37 -4.57
N LEU A 57 -11.28 37.62 -5.73
CA LEU A 57 -11.08 36.79 -6.91
C LEU A 57 -9.61 36.83 -7.32
N ARG A 58 -8.95 35.66 -7.32
CA ARG A 58 -7.60 35.49 -7.86
C ARG A 58 -7.68 34.81 -9.22
N LYS A 59 -6.94 35.33 -10.18
CA LYS A 59 -6.74 34.72 -11.50
C LYS A 59 -5.35 34.09 -11.54
N ALA A 60 -5.25 32.96 -12.20
CA ALA A 60 -4.00 32.30 -12.53
C ALA A 60 -4.11 31.73 -13.95
N GLY A 61 -3.01 31.71 -14.68
CA GLY A 61 -2.91 31.10 -16.00
C GLY A 61 -3.14 29.59 -15.95
N VAL A 62 -2.66 28.92 -14.90
CA VAL A 62 -2.94 27.51 -14.62
C VAL A 62 -3.34 27.32 -13.16
N LEU A 63 -4.46 26.65 -12.93
CA LEU A 63 -4.88 26.19 -11.60
C LEU A 63 -4.67 24.67 -11.49
N ILE A 64 -3.84 24.26 -10.53
CA ILE A 64 -3.60 22.85 -10.19
C ILE A 64 -4.27 22.56 -8.86
N VAL A 65 -5.14 21.55 -8.84
CA VAL A 65 -5.85 21.11 -7.63
C VAL A 65 -5.23 19.80 -7.15
N GLY A 66 -4.62 19.84 -5.97
CA GLY A 66 -3.88 18.76 -5.32
C GLY A 66 -2.36 18.95 -5.44
N ALA A 67 -1.69 19.23 -4.33
CA ALA A 67 -0.23 19.27 -4.15
C ALA A 67 0.35 17.90 -3.78
N GLY A 68 -0.23 16.80 -4.27
CA GLY A 68 0.41 15.48 -4.28
C GLY A 68 1.51 15.39 -5.35
N ILE A 69 2.18 14.24 -5.46
CA ILE A 69 3.25 14.01 -6.44
C ILE A 69 2.82 14.35 -7.88
N ALA A 70 1.58 14.04 -8.27
CA ALA A 70 1.06 14.36 -9.60
C ALA A 70 0.97 15.88 -9.86
N GLY A 71 0.40 16.65 -8.92
CA GLY A 71 0.29 18.10 -9.06
C GLY A 71 1.62 18.82 -8.96
N LEU A 72 2.52 18.36 -8.09
CA LEU A 72 3.90 18.85 -8.00
C LEU A 72 4.68 18.54 -9.29
N ALA A 73 4.51 17.35 -9.86
CA ALA A 73 5.12 17.00 -11.14
C ALA A 73 4.57 17.86 -12.30
N CYS A 74 3.26 18.16 -12.28
CA CYS A 74 2.63 19.08 -13.23
C CYS A 74 3.21 20.50 -13.11
N ALA A 75 3.27 21.04 -11.89
CA ALA A 75 3.87 22.35 -11.62
C ALA A 75 5.32 22.40 -12.10
N ARG A 76 6.14 21.40 -11.74
CA ARG A 76 7.53 21.26 -12.22
C ARG A 76 7.61 21.27 -13.75
N ALA A 77 6.78 20.49 -14.43
CA ALA A 77 6.79 20.39 -15.89
C ALA A 77 6.39 21.70 -16.59
N LEU A 78 5.47 22.47 -16.01
CA LEU A 78 5.05 23.79 -16.49
C LEU A 78 6.15 24.84 -16.27
N THR A 79 6.73 24.88 -15.06
CA THR A 79 7.83 25.79 -14.73
C THR A 79 9.04 25.56 -15.64
N GLN A 80 9.38 24.30 -15.94
CA GLN A 80 10.45 23.96 -16.90
C GLN A 80 10.18 24.45 -18.33
N ARG A 81 8.92 24.73 -18.68
CA ARG A 81 8.49 25.27 -19.98
C ARG A 81 8.30 26.79 -19.96
N GLY A 82 8.69 27.46 -18.87
CA GLY A 82 8.56 28.90 -18.71
C GLY A 82 7.14 29.36 -18.38
N VAL A 83 6.26 28.46 -17.94
CA VAL A 83 4.94 28.82 -17.41
C VAL A 83 5.05 28.95 -15.90
N ASP A 84 4.93 30.17 -15.37
CA ASP A 84 5.12 30.49 -13.95
C ASP A 84 3.86 31.08 -13.27
N ASP A 85 2.88 31.57 -14.03
CA ASP A 85 1.56 31.96 -13.52
C ASP A 85 0.70 30.73 -13.17
N ILE A 86 1.11 30.05 -12.09
CA ILE A 86 0.53 28.80 -11.59
C ILE A 86 0.02 29.03 -10.16
N ALA A 87 -1.22 28.62 -9.92
CA ALA A 87 -1.75 28.43 -8.57
C ALA A 87 -1.87 26.93 -8.28
N LEU A 88 -1.21 26.47 -7.20
CA LEU A 88 -1.33 25.11 -6.69
C LEU A 88 -2.12 25.14 -5.38
N LEU A 89 -3.27 24.49 -5.35
CA LEU A 89 -4.14 24.42 -4.16
C LEU A 89 -4.20 22.99 -3.65
N ASP A 90 -4.09 22.79 -2.35
CA ASP A 90 -4.29 21.49 -1.70
C ASP A 90 -5.31 21.62 -0.56
N LEU A 91 -5.92 20.49 -0.21
CA LEU A 91 -6.81 20.40 0.94
C LEU A 91 -6.04 20.50 2.26
N GLU A 92 -4.79 20.03 2.26
CA GLU A 92 -3.90 19.89 3.39
C GLU A 92 -2.90 21.05 3.47
N ASP A 93 -2.41 21.33 4.67
CA ASP A 93 -1.49 22.46 4.90
C ASP A 93 -0.07 22.20 4.38
N GLN A 94 0.24 20.94 4.04
CA GLN A 94 1.54 20.51 3.53
C GLN A 94 1.36 19.68 2.26
N ALA A 95 2.18 20.00 1.26
CA ALA A 95 2.28 19.25 0.02
C ALA A 95 2.85 17.84 0.25
N GLY A 96 2.68 16.97 -0.75
CA GLY A 96 3.20 15.60 -0.81
C GLY A 96 2.11 14.54 -0.89
N GLY A 97 0.87 14.85 -0.52
CA GLY A 97 -0.26 13.91 -0.56
C GLY A 97 0.06 12.60 0.18
N ASN A 98 -0.06 11.48 -0.53
CA ASN A 98 0.24 10.14 0.00
C ASN A 98 1.73 9.88 0.24
N SER A 99 2.63 10.76 -0.19
CA SER A 99 4.08 10.65 -0.02
C SER A 99 4.65 11.61 1.03
N ARG A 100 3.80 12.12 1.93
CA ARG A 100 4.24 13.01 3.02
C ARG A 100 5.15 12.28 4.01
N GLY A 101 6.17 13.00 4.46
CA GLY A 101 7.00 12.63 5.60
C GLY A 101 6.59 13.34 6.88
N HIS A 102 7.14 12.89 8.00
CA HIS A 102 7.00 13.45 9.33
C HIS A 102 8.34 13.35 10.07
N ARG A 103 8.41 13.90 11.28
CA ARG A 103 9.56 13.74 12.17
C ARG A 103 9.09 13.18 13.51
N LEU A 104 9.60 12.01 13.88
CA LEU A 104 9.37 11.40 15.17
C LEU A 104 10.63 11.54 16.03
N ALA A 105 10.52 12.24 17.15
CA ALA A 105 11.66 12.53 18.05
C ALA A 105 12.90 13.11 17.33
N GLY A 106 12.67 13.98 16.34
CA GLY A 106 13.72 14.60 15.52
C GLY A 106 14.13 13.79 14.28
N SER A 107 13.88 12.47 14.26
CA SER A 107 14.20 11.60 13.13
C SER A 107 13.13 11.65 12.04
N PRO A 108 13.49 11.76 10.75
CA PRO A 108 12.52 11.71 9.66
C PRO A 108 11.86 10.32 9.60
N CYS A 109 10.56 10.29 9.34
CA CYS A 109 9.79 9.06 9.16
C CYS A 109 8.71 9.28 8.08
N PRO A 110 8.36 8.26 7.29
CA PRO A 110 7.29 8.39 6.30
C PRO A 110 5.91 8.28 6.96
N LEU A 111 4.92 9.01 6.43
CA LEU A 111 3.50 8.81 6.78
C LEU A 111 2.75 7.97 5.73
N GLY A 112 3.38 7.68 4.59
CA GLY A 112 2.78 6.93 3.50
C GLY A 112 3.83 6.38 2.53
N ALA A 113 3.54 6.47 1.23
CA ALA A 113 4.38 5.93 0.17
C ALA A 113 5.74 6.63 0.13
N HIS A 114 6.80 5.87 0.42
CA HIS A 114 8.16 6.41 0.63
C HIS A 114 9.27 5.58 -0.02
N TYR A 115 8.92 4.50 -0.71
CA TYR A 115 9.85 3.71 -1.50
C TYR A 115 9.31 3.54 -2.91
N LEU A 116 10.22 3.29 -3.85
CA LEU A 116 9.90 2.98 -5.23
C LEU A 116 10.81 1.83 -5.69
N PRO A 117 10.34 0.95 -6.58
CA PRO A 117 11.23 0.02 -7.26
C PRO A 117 12.26 0.82 -8.06
N LEU A 118 13.49 0.29 -8.19
CA LEU A 118 14.49 0.93 -9.05
C LEU A 118 13.90 1.13 -10.45
N PRO A 119 13.88 2.38 -10.96
CA PRO A 119 13.20 2.66 -12.21
C PRO A 119 13.90 1.96 -13.37
N GLY A 120 13.13 1.21 -14.14
CA GLY A 120 13.57 0.65 -15.41
C GLY A 120 13.77 1.72 -16.49
N ALA A 121 14.27 1.32 -17.66
CA ALA A 121 14.57 2.23 -18.77
C ALA A 121 13.36 3.04 -19.27
N GLU A 122 12.15 2.50 -19.11
CA GLU A 122 10.89 3.14 -19.51
C GLU A 122 10.43 4.23 -18.53
N ALA A 123 10.90 4.23 -17.28
CA ALA A 123 10.48 5.18 -16.23
C ALA A 123 11.28 6.50 -16.28
N ARG A 124 11.35 7.13 -17.45
CA ARG A 124 12.22 8.28 -17.74
C ARG A 124 11.97 9.47 -16.85
N GLU A 125 10.72 9.81 -16.58
CA GLU A 125 10.37 10.98 -15.77
C GLU A 125 10.79 10.82 -14.32
N VAL A 126 10.65 9.61 -13.76
CA VAL A 126 11.09 9.30 -12.40
C VAL A 126 12.61 9.29 -12.34
N SER A 127 13.29 8.64 -13.29
CA SER A 127 14.76 8.64 -13.36
C SER A 127 15.34 10.05 -13.45
N GLN A 128 14.74 10.93 -14.26
CA GLN A 128 15.17 12.32 -14.36
C GLN A 128 14.97 13.06 -13.02
N LEU A 129 13.82 12.90 -12.37
CA LEU A 129 13.57 13.51 -11.06
C LEU A 129 14.58 13.05 -10.01
N LEU A 130 14.89 11.75 -9.95
CA LEU A 130 15.86 11.20 -9.01
C LEU A 130 17.28 11.71 -9.28
N ALA A 131 17.67 11.90 -10.53
CA ALA A 131 18.94 12.52 -10.89
C ALA A 131 18.99 14.01 -10.47
N GLU A 132 17.92 14.78 -10.68
CA GLU A 132 17.83 16.18 -10.25
C GLU A 132 17.89 16.34 -8.72
N LEU A 133 17.35 15.37 -7.99
CA LEU A 133 17.45 15.30 -6.53
C LEU A 133 18.82 14.82 -6.03
N GLY A 134 19.75 14.48 -6.92
CA GLY A 134 21.09 13.99 -6.58
C GLY A 134 21.11 12.54 -6.08
N LEU A 135 20.05 11.76 -6.31
CA LEU A 135 19.93 10.37 -5.87
C LEU A 135 20.52 9.38 -6.87
N SER A 136 20.78 9.83 -8.10
CA SER A 136 21.45 9.03 -9.13
C SER A 136 22.31 9.89 -10.05
N ARG A 137 23.25 9.23 -10.75
CA ARG A 137 24.06 9.84 -11.80
C ARG A 137 24.31 8.86 -12.94
N GLN A 138 24.56 9.38 -14.13
CA GLN A 138 25.03 8.59 -15.26
C GLN A 138 26.56 8.49 -15.24
N LEU A 139 27.10 7.28 -15.18
CA LEU A 139 28.52 6.99 -15.28
C LEU A 139 28.75 5.89 -16.32
N LEU A 140 29.52 6.19 -17.37
CA LEU A 140 29.89 5.23 -18.42
C LEU A 140 28.68 4.46 -19.03
N GLY A 141 27.55 5.14 -19.21
CA GLY A 141 26.31 4.56 -19.76
C GLY A 141 25.50 3.73 -18.77
N ARG A 142 25.83 3.78 -17.47
CA ARG A 142 25.09 3.12 -16.38
C ARG A 142 24.56 4.15 -15.39
N THR A 143 23.39 3.86 -14.83
CA THR A 143 22.87 4.60 -13.68
C THR A 143 23.54 4.10 -12.42
N GLU A 144 24.30 4.96 -11.75
CA GLU A 144 24.76 4.74 -10.38
C GLU A 144 23.81 5.40 -9.39
N TRP A 145 23.36 4.65 -8.40
CA TRP A 145 22.48 5.11 -7.33
C TRP A 145 23.29 5.45 -6.08
N ASP A 146 22.85 6.47 -5.34
CA ASP A 146 23.41 6.75 -4.02
C ASP A 146 22.99 5.65 -3.03
N GLU A 147 23.95 4.83 -2.60
CA GLU A 147 23.73 3.67 -1.73
C GLU A 147 23.04 4.05 -0.41
N ARG A 148 23.17 5.29 0.06
CA ARG A 148 22.50 5.77 1.30
C ARG A 148 20.97 5.81 1.17
N HIS A 149 20.46 5.76 -0.06
CA HIS A 149 19.04 5.81 -0.39
C HIS A 149 18.52 4.50 -0.99
N LEU A 150 19.35 3.44 -1.02
CA LEU A 150 18.95 2.11 -1.44
C LEU A 150 18.47 1.28 -0.27
N CYS A 151 17.38 0.54 -0.49
CA CYS A 151 16.97 -0.53 0.42
C CYS A 151 17.79 -1.78 0.10
N HIS A 152 18.18 -2.51 1.14
CA HIS A 152 18.72 -3.87 0.97
C HIS A 152 17.64 -4.78 0.39
N SER A 153 18.04 -5.82 -0.33
CA SER A 153 17.11 -6.85 -0.79
C SER A 153 16.26 -7.33 0.38
N PRO A 154 14.92 -7.34 0.24
CA PRO A 154 14.07 -7.68 1.36
C PRO A 154 14.31 -9.12 1.79
N GLN A 155 14.46 -9.33 3.09
CA GLN A 155 14.46 -10.67 3.70
C GLN A 155 13.02 -10.99 4.07
N GLU A 156 12.31 -11.59 3.11
CA GLU A 156 10.88 -11.83 3.21
C GLU A 156 10.62 -13.19 3.84
N ARG A 157 9.70 -13.24 4.80
CA ARG A 157 9.28 -14.48 5.45
C ARG A 157 7.81 -14.45 5.78
N LEU A 158 7.16 -15.61 5.66
CA LEU A 158 5.79 -15.84 6.10
C LEU A 158 5.78 -16.66 7.39
N PHE A 159 5.00 -16.24 8.38
CA PHE A 159 4.73 -17.05 9.57
C PHE A 159 3.43 -17.84 9.38
N ILE A 160 3.56 -19.14 9.12
CA ILE A 160 2.43 -20.04 8.79
C ILE A 160 2.63 -21.36 9.53
N ASP A 161 1.55 -21.90 10.09
CA ASP A 161 1.53 -23.17 10.81
C ASP A 161 2.53 -23.26 11.98
N GLY A 162 2.82 -22.11 12.62
CA GLY A 162 3.73 -22.02 13.77
C GLY A 162 5.22 -21.90 13.40
N GLU A 163 5.55 -21.81 12.10
CA GLU A 163 6.92 -21.77 11.62
C GLU A 163 7.16 -20.60 10.65
N TRP A 164 8.41 -20.15 10.56
CA TRP A 164 8.85 -19.16 9.57
C TRP A 164 9.26 -19.86 8.28
N HIS A 165 8.66 -19.43 7.17
CA HIS A 165 8.97 -19.89 5.82
C HIS A 165 9.62 -18.75 5.04
N GLU A 166 10.72 -19.03 4.34
CA GLU A 166 11.40 -18.05 3.49
C GLU A 166 10.55 -17.71 2.25
N GLY A 167 10.51 -16.42 1.91
CA GLY A 167 9.75 -15.86 0.79
C GLY A 167 8.30 -15.48 1.15
N LEU A 168 7.63 -14.81 0.20
CA LEU A 168 6.24 -14.37 0.32
C LEU A 168 5.20 -15.37 -0.21
N LEU A 169 5.64 -16.45 -0.86
CA LEU A 169 4.73 -17.44 -1.43
C LEU A 169 4.51 -18.58 -0.42
N PRO A 170 3.27 -18.83 0.04
CA PRO A 170 3.01 -19.89 1.01
C PRO A 170 3.47 -21.26 0.49
N PRO A 171 4.09 -22.12 1.32
CA PRO A 171 4.50 -23.45 0.89
C PRO A 171 3.31 -24.27 0.38
N PRO A 172 3.42 -24.94 -0.79
CA PRO A 172 2.34 -25.77 -1.32
C PRO A 172 2.14 -27.02 -0.46
N GLU A 173 0.89 -27.36 -0.15
CA GLU A 173 0.54 -28.48 0.73
C GLU A 173 0.60 -29.84 0.03
N SER A 174 0.68 -29.86 -1.30
CA SER A 174 0.66 -31.09 -2.09
C SER A 174 1.40 -30.94 -3.43
N PRO A 175 1.74 -32.06 -4.11
CA PRO A 175 2.26 -32.03 -5.47
C PRO A 175 1.30 -31.33 -6.45
N THR A 176 -0.01 -31.50 -6.28
CA THR A 176 -1.03 -30.84 -7.10
C THR A 176 -1.04 -29.32 -6.87
N ALA A 177 -0.92 -28.86 -5.62
CA ALA A 177 -0.77 -27.44 -5.29
C ALA A 177 0.48 -26.84 -5.96
N ARG A 178 1.61 -27.56 -5.85
CA ARG A 178 2.87 -27.15 -6.49
C ARG A 178 2.75 -27.04 -8.01
N GLU A 179 1.97 -27.90 -8.65
CA GLU A 179 1.73 -27.81 -10.09
C GLU A 179 0.90 -26.57 -10.47
N GLN A 180 -0.08 -26.20 -9.64
CA GLN A 180 -0.81 -24.94 -9.85
C GLN A 180 0.09 -23.71 -9.74
N TYR A 181 1.04 -23.70 -8.80
CA TYR A 181 2.01 -22.61 -8.66
C TYR A 181 2.87 -22.48 -9.93
N ARG A 182 3.37 -23.60 -10.45
CA ARG A 182 4.12 -23.62 -11.72
C ARG A 182 3.27 -23.14 -12.89
N ARG A 183 2.01 -23.58 -12.96
CA ARG A 183 1.07 -23.13 -13.99
C ARG A 183 0.84 -21.63 -13.93
N PHE A 184 0.60 -21.08 -12.74
CA PHE A 184 0.45 -19.64 -12.57
C PHE A 184 1.68 -18.88 -13.07
N SER A 185 2.89 -19.29 -12.65
CA SER A 185 4.13 -18.70 -13.14
C SER A 185 4.27 -18.78 -14.67
N ALA A 186 3.95 -19.93 -15.27
CA ALA A 186 3.99 -20.11 -16.72
C ALA A 186 2.99 -19.19 -17.45
N LEU A 187 1.78 -19.03 -16.92
CA LEU A 187 0.76 -18.14 -17.47
C LEU A 187 1.17 -16.67 -17.39
N VAL A 188 1.80 -16.24 -16.29
CA VAL A 188 2.36 -14.88 -16.16
C VAL A 188 3.45 -14.65 -17.22
N THR A 189 4.41 -15.57 -17.35
CA THR A 189 5.46 -15.48 -18.38
C THR A 189 4.89 -15.49 -19.80
N GLN A 190 3.85 -16.28 -20.05
CA GLN A 190 3.15 -16.28 -21.34
C GLN A 190 2.49 -14.93 -21.62
N ALA A 191 1.70 -14.41 -20.68
CA ALA A 191 1.05 -13.10 -20.81
C ALA A 191 2.08 -11.99 -21.02
N GLN A 192 3.19 -12.02 -20.28
CA GLN A 192 4.28 -11.08 -20.43
C GLN A 192 4.86 -11.09 -21.84
N ARG A 193 5.15 -12.28 -22.39
CA ARG A 193 5.70 -12.43 -23.74
C ARG A 193 4.73 -12.04 -24.85
N GLU A 194 3.45 -12.38 -24.70
CA GLU A 194 2.45 -12.22 -25.76
C GLU A 194 1.83 -10.82 -25.78
N LEU A 195 1.64 -10.22 -24.60
CA LEU A 195 0.96 -8.93 -24.46
C LEU A 195 1.94 -7.79 -24.19
N GLY A 196 2.95 -8.03 -23.34
CA GLY A 196 3.92 -7.03 -22.90
C GLY A 196 3.34 -6.10 -21.82
N PHE A 197 3.98 -6.06 -20.64
CA PHE A 197 3.57 -5.22 -19.53
C PHE A 197 4.65 -4.17 -19.23
N ALA A 198 4.27 -2.90 -19.22
CA ALA A 198 5.17 -1.78 -18.95
C ALA A 198 4.87 -1.13 -17.59
N MET A 199 5.90 -0.58 -16.97
CA MET A 199 5.81 0.26 -15.78
C MET A 199 6.67 1.52 -16.02
N PRO A 200 6.08 2.71 -16.23
CA PRO A 200 4.64 3.02 -16.26
C PRO A 200 3.83 2.36 -17.38
N SER A 201 2.58 1.96 -17.10
CA SER A 201 1.70 1.26 -18.05
C SER A 201 1.38 2.07 -19.31
N ARG A 202 1.33 3.40 -19.22
CA ARG A 202 1.10 4.32 -20.36
C ARG A 202 2.14 4.23 -21.47
N HIS A 203 3.32 3.67 -21.19
CA HIS A 203 4.37 3.45 -22.20
C HIS A 203 4.24 2.10 -22.90
N GLY A 204 3.38 1.21 -22.39
CA GLY A 204 3.04 -0.04 -23.05
C GLY A 204 1.99 0.15 -24.13
N ARG A 205 2.07 -0.66 -25.18
CA ARG A 205 1.02 -0.72 -26.20
C ARG A 205 -0.21 -1.43 -25.63
N TRP A 206 -1.35 -0.76 -25.63
CA TRP A 206 -2.63 -1.41 -25.32
C TRP A 206 -3.10 -2.28 -26.49
N THR A 207 -3.51 -3.53 -26.22
CA THR A 207 -3.89 -4.51 -27.24
C THR A 207 -5.25 -5.13 -26.90
N PRO A 208 -5.93 -5.80 -27.85
CA PRO A 208 -7.15 -6.54 -27.55
C PRO A 208 -6.98 -7.60 -26.45
N GLY A 209 -5.80 -8.20 -26.32
CA GLY A 209 -5.50 -9.16 -25.24
C GLY A 209 -5.50 -8.49 -23.85
N HIS A 210 -4.96 -7.27 -23.74
CA HIS A 210 -5.06 -6.47 -22.52
C HIS A 210 -6.52 -6.14 -22.19
N ALA A 211 -7.29 -5.70 -23.18
CA ALA A 211 -8.72 -5.41 -23.00
C ALA A 211 -9.51 -6.64 -22.55
N ALA A 212 -9.20 -7.84 -23.07
CA ALA A 212 -9.85 -9.08 -22.65
C ALA A 212 -9.51 -9.50 -21.22
N LEU A 213 -8.30 -9.21 -20.75
CA LEU A 213 -7.93 -9.39 -19.34
C LEU A 213 -8.60 -8.35 -18.44
N ASP A 214 -8.69 -7.10 -18.89
CA ASP A 214 -9.30 -6.02 -18.10
C ASP A 214 -10.83 -6.15 -17.99
N ALA A 215 -11.46 -6.81 -18.96
CA ALA A 215 -12.90 -7.04 -19.00
C ALA A 215 -13.41 -8.16 -18.05
N GLN A 216 -12.53 -8.79 -17.28
CA GLN A 216 -12.90 -9.83 -16.31
C GLN A 216 -12.14 -9.63 -15.00
N THR A 217 -12.68 -10.16 -13.91
CA THR A 217 -12.01 -10.11 -12.60
C THR A 217 -10.85 -11.10 -12.55
N PHE A 218 -9.84 -10.83 -11.74
CA PHE A 218 -8.71 -11.71 -11.59
C PHE A 218 -9.12 -13.08 -11.05
N ALA A 219 -10.08 -13.13 -10.11
CA ALA A 219 -10.66 -14.37 -9.62
C ALA A 219 -11.28 -15.22 -10.75
N THR A 220 -12.05 -14.60 -11.66
CA THR A 220 -12.65 -15.30 -12.82
C THR A 220 -11.58 -15.86 -13.74
N TRP A 221 -10.51 -15.10 -13.97
CA TRP A 221 -9.39 -15.56 -14.79
C TRP A 221 -8.64 -16.72 -14.13
N LEU A 222 -8.45 -16.70 -12.80
CA LEU A 222 -7.84 -17.80 -12.04
C LEU A 222 -8.71 -19.07 -12.10
N ASP A 223 -10.04 -18.94 -12.03
CA ASP A 223 -10.99 -20.04 -12.22
C ASP A 223 -10.86 -20.67 -13.61
N ALA A 224 -10.85 -19.84 -14.66
CA ALA A 224 -10.73 -20.29 -16.04
C ALA A 224 -9.41 -21.05 -16.31
N ASN A 225 -8.36 -20.77 -15.54
CA ASN A 225 -7.04 -21.41 -15.64
C ASN A 225 -6.85 -22.59 -14.66
N ALA A 226 -7.92 -23.00 -13.98
CA ALA A 226 -7.91 -24.08 -12.98
C ALA A 226 -6.85 -23.88 -11.89
N LEU A 227 -6.71 -22.64 -11.42
CA LEU A 227 -5.84 -22.25 -10.30
C LEU A 227 -6.68 -22.13 -9.03
N SER A 228 -7.10 -23.25 -8.45
CA SER A 228 -8.03 -23.34 -7.33
C SER A 228 -7.40 -23.58 -5.95
N ASP A 229 -6.07 -23.74 -5.87
CA ASP A 229 -5.36 -23.99 -4.62
C ASP A 229 -5.58 -22.86 -3.61
N THR A 230 -5.98 -23.22 -2.39
CA THR A 230 -6.38 -22.26 -1.36
C THR A 230 -5.26 -21.31 -0.96
N ARG A 231 -4.03 -21.82 -0.81
CA ARG A 231 -2.88 -21.01 -0.38
C ARG A 231 -2.41 -20.10 -1.51
N LEU A 232 -2.42 -20.59 -2.75
CA LEU A 232 -2.17 -19.76 -3.93
C LEU A 232 -3.19 -18.62 -4.02
N ARG A 233 -4.48 -18.94 -3.91
CA ARG A 233 -5.54 -17.93 -4.01
C ARG A 233 -5.49 -16.91 -2.89
N TRP A 234 -5.19 -17.33 -1.67
CA TRP A 234 -4.99 -16.42 -0.56
C TRP A 234 -3.86 -15.43 -0.86
N TYR A 235 -2.72 -15.91 -1.35
CA TYR A 235 -1.58 -15.05 -1.70
C TYR A 235 -1.93 -14.07 -2.83
N LEU A 236 -2.58 -14.54 -3.90
CA LEU A 236 -2.96 -13.71 -5.03
C LEU A 236 -4.02 -12.66 -4.66
N ASP A 237 -4.99 -13.01 -3.80
CA ASP A 237 -5.96 -12.06 -3.26
C ASP A 237 -5.30 -11.04 -2.33
N TYR A 238 -4.31 -11.46 -1.53
CA TYR A 238 -3.49 -10.56 -0.71
C TYR A 238 -2.74 -9.55 -1.58
N CYS A 239 -2.05 -9.98 -2.65
CA CYS A 239 -1.38 -9.06 -3.58
C CYS A 239 -2.36 -8.03 -4.16
N CYS A 240 -3.56 -8.46 -4.57
CA CYS A 240 -4.58 -7.53 -5.06
C CYS A 240 -4.97 -6.47 -4.02
N ARG A 241 -5.11 -6.86 -2.74
CA ARG A 241 -5.46 -5.94 -1.66
C ARG A 241 -4.32 -4.97 -1.37
N ASP A 242 -3.08 -5.45 -1.37
CA ASP A 242 -1.89 -4.66 -1.09
C ASP A 242 -1.66 -3.59 -2.17
N ASP A 243 -1.71 -3.98 -3.45
CA ASP A 243 -1.43 -3.05 -4.56
C ASP A 243 -2.63 -2.17 -4.96
N PHE A 244 -3.86 -2.68 -4.84
CA PHE A 244 -5.05 -2.02 -5.41
C PHE A 244 -6.14 -1.70 -4.39
N GLY A 245 -5.98 -2.10 -3.12
CA GLY A 245 -6.97 -1.86 -2.07
C GLY A 245 -8.26 -2.67 -2.22
N ALA A 246 -8.29 -3.70 -3.07
CA ALA A 246 -9.47 -4.53 -3.32
C ALA A 246 -9.09 -6.00 -3.60
N GLY A 247 -10.00 -6.94 -3.33
CA GLY A 247 -9.74 -8.37 -3.56
C GLY A 247 -9.75 -8.75 -5.04
N ALA A 248 -9.29 -9.98 -5.34
CA ALA A 248 -9.20 -10.52 -6.70
C ALA A 248 -10.57 -10.65 -7.41
N ALA A 249 -11.67 -10.64 -6.65
CA ALA A 249 -13.03 -10.61 -7.19
C ALA A 249 -13.46 -9.22 -7.70
N THR A 250 -12.70 -8.16 -7.39
CA THR A 250 -12.96 -6.78 -7.82
C THR A 250 -11.90 -6.29 -8.79
N VAL A 251 -10.63 -6.64 -8.53
CA VAL A 251 -9.50 -6.28 -9.37
C VAL A 251 -9.59 -6.99 -10.72
N SER A 252 -9.32 -6.28 -11.82
CA SER A 252 -9.33 -6.88 -13.17
C SER A 252 -8.18 -7.87 -13.34
N ALA A 253 -8.33 -8.86 -14.22
CA ALA A 253 -7.25 -9.82 -14.48
C ALA A 253 -6.02 -9.14 -15.09
N TRP A 254 -6.22 -8.04 -15.82
CA TRP A 254 -5.11 -7.21 -16.30
C TRP A 254 -4.29 -6.64 -15.14
N ALA A 255 -4.95 -6.00 -14.17
CA ALA A 255 -4.27 -5.43 -13.00
C ALA A 255 -3.61 -6.52 -12.13
N GLY A 256 -4.31 -7.64 -11.89
CA GLY A 256 -3.77 -8.77 -11.14
C GLY A 256 -2.52 -9.39 -11.77
N LEU A 257 -2.48 -9.52 -13.10
CA LEU A 257 -1.30 -9.99 -13.82
C LEU A 257 -0.19 -8.93 -13.93
N HIS A 258 -0.56 -7.65 -14.06
CA HIS A 258 0.40 -6.53 -14.19
C HIS A 258 1.39 -6.50 -13.04
N TYR A 259 0.92 -6.73 -11.80
CA TYR A 259 1.78 -6.81 -10.61
C TYR A 259 2.99 -7.75 -10.80
N PHE A 260 2.77 -8.93 -11.37
CA PHE A 260 3.81 -9.94 -11.57
C PHE A 260 4.57 -9.74 -12.89
N ALA A 261 3.86 -9.36 -13.95
CA ALA A 261 4.40 -9.32 -15.31
C ALA A 261 5.19 -8.03 -15.63
N SER A 262 5.02 -6.96 -14.86
CA SER A 262 5.68 -5.66 -15.14
C SER A 262 6.94 -5.41 -14.30
N ARG A 263 7.25 -6.27 -13.33
CA ARG A 263 8.30 -6.03 -12.32
C ARG A 263 9.62 -6.80 -12.60
N HIS A 264 9.69 -7.59 -13.67
CA HIS A 264 10.85 -8.42 -14.04
C HIS A 264 11.08 -8.45 -15.55
#